data_AF-A0A6S7KEI9-F1
#
_entry.id   AF-A0A6S7KEI9-F1
#
_cell.length_a   1.000
_cell.length_b   1.000
_cell.length_c   1.000
_cell.angle_alpha   90.00
_cell.angle_beta   90.00
_cell.angle_gamma   90.00
#
_symmetry.space_group_name_H-M   'P 1'
#
loop_
_entity.id
_entity.type
_entity.pdbx_description
1 polymer ?
#
loop_
_entity_poly.entity_id
_entity_poly.type
_entity_poly.pdbx_seq_one_letter_code
_entity_poly.pdbx_strand_id
1 'polypeptide(L)'
;LNGDVLNVKVPYEQIKPHTASDLHKPKSSPAVPLEPGFKEIKAEEVEEEPCQSTSQTDTVTVTSEQVPKASKNETNDVVCCGEKKRKKRPIGPLPVTPALKYKDFPKLLPVIESREWLTDEHIDNAQAILAENFPHIGGLQATWVFISEECQSVGTPKEDFVQIVNVCGNHWITLSNIGCPKDTVTLYDSLYNNLDSASKAKLHKQIAYMLMPTSKHLTIQWADMQKQTGTCDCGLFAIAAATSLCYGILPQDCYWEQESMRDHLCMCFQQGDLALFPQLAVVRKHKRHHRVETTDHEVFCHCRQPYNPGVFMVACDRCQDWFHRGCERVPKRINKNTLFVCKNYK
;
A
#
# COMPACT_ATOMS: atom_id res chain seq x y z
N LEU A 1 -31.81 -33.72 -20.00
CA LEU A 1 -31.85 -32.27 -19.72
C LEU A 1 -30.66 -31.94 -18.83
N ASN A 2 -29.48 -31.81 -19.45
CA ASN A 2 -28.23 -31.47 -18.76
C ASN A 2 -28.22 -29.95 -18.59
N GLY A 3 -28.37 -29.48 -17.35
CA GLY A 3 -28.25 -28.06 -17.02
C GLY A 3 -26.78 -27.69 -16.87
N ASP A 4 -26.23 -27.00 -17.86
CA ASP A 4 -24.89 -26.44 -17.81
C ASP A 4 -24.77 -25.45 -16.64
N VAL A 5 -24.08 -25.88 -15.57
CA VAL A 5 -23.60 -25.00 -14.52
C VAL A 5 -22.36 -24.27 -15.06
N LEU A 6 -22.58 -23.24 -15.89
CA LEU A 6 -21.51 -22.39 -16.35
C LEU A 6 -20.90 -21.63 -15.16
N ASN A 7 -19.64 -21.93 -14.85
CA ASN A 7 -18.78 -21.10 -14.01
C ASN A 7 -18.58 -19.76 -14.72
N VAL A 8 -19.42 -18.79 -14.40
CA VAL A 8 -19.30 -17.44 -14.95
C VAL A 8 -18.12 -16.73 -14.26
N LYS A 9 -16.94 -16.79 -14.90
CA LYS A 9 -16.00 -15.67 -14.93
C LYS A 9 -16.50 -14.75 -16.04
N VAL A 10 -16.98 -13.55 -15.75
CA VAL A 10 -16.98 -12.50 -16.77
C VAL A 10 -15.91 -11.49 -16.37
N PRO A 11 -14.78 -11.44 -17.09
CA PRO A 11 -13.83 -10.34 -17.01
C PRO A 11 -14.52 -9.03 -17.43
N TYR A 12 -14.18 -7.95 -16.73
CA TYR A 12 -14.74 -6.61 -16.91
C TYR A 12 -14.62 -6.05 -18.34
N GLU A 13 -13.67 -6.55 -19.16
CA GLU A 13 -13.51 -6.07 -20.54
C GLU A 13 -14.75 -6.29 -21.43
N GLN A 14 -15.70 -7.14 -21.02
CA GLN A 14 -16.93 -7.42 -21.77
C GLN A 14 -18.17 -6.66 -21.25
N ILE A 15 -18.06 -5.83 -20.20
CA ILE A 15 -19.21 -5.16 -19.57
C ILE A 15 -18.86 -3.70 -19.20
N LYS A 16 -18.45 -2.90 -20.18
CA LYS A 16 -18.53 -1.44 -20.03
C LYS A 16 -19.95 -0.98 -20.40
N PRO A 17 -20.71 -0.29 -19.52
CA PRO A 17 -21.68 0.67 -20.00
C PRO A 17 -20.92 1.84 -20.64
N HIS A 18 -21.38 2.30 -21.80
CA HIS A 18 -20.85 3.50 -22.45
C HIS A 18 -20.84 4.66 -21.44
N THR A 19 -19.68 5.25 -21.18
CA THR A 19 -19.62 6.50 -20.42
C THR A 19 -20.12 7.64 -21.30
N ALA A 20 -20.73 8.67 -20.70
CA ALA A 20 -21.23 9.84 -21.42
C ALA A 20 -20.14 10.61 -22.19
N SER A 21 -18.86 10.32 -21.94
CA SER A 21 -17.71 10.83 -22.69
C SER A 21 -17.56 10.26 -24.11
N ASP A 22 -18.23 9.14 -24.43
CA ASP A 22 -18.03 8.41 -25.68
C ASP A 22 -18.97 8.87 -26.82
N LEU A 23 -19.84 9.85 -26.57
CA LEU A 23 -20.86 10.30 -27.52
C LEU A 23 -20.43 11.46 -28.45
N HIS A 24 -19.18 11.90 -28.42
CA HIS A 24 -18.70 12.96 -29.33
C HIS A 24 -17.39 12.58 -30.03
N LYS A 25 -17.48 11.68 -31.02
CA LYS A 25 -16.56 11.70 -32.17
C LYS A 25 -17.33 11.43 -33.47
N PRO A 26 -17.24 12.32 -34.47
CA PRO A 26 -17.87 12.11 -35.77
C PRO A 26 -17.18 10.97 -36.53
N LYS A 27 -17.99 10.15 -37.20
CA LYS A 27 -17.54 9.01 -38.03
C LYS A 27 -16.71 9.51 -39.21
N SER A 28 -15.52 8.94 -39.42
CA SER A 28 -14.78 9.03 -40.69
C SER A 28 -14.49 7.63 -41.25
N SER A 29 -14.77 7.50 -42.54
CA SER A 29 -14.71 6.31 -43.40
C SER A 29 -13.28 5.76 -43.60
N PRO A 30 -13.11 4.56 -44.19
CA PRO A 30 -11.85 3.82 -44.20
C PRO A 30 -10.92 4.27 -45.33
N ALA A 31 -9.61 4.30 -45.06
CA ALA A 31 -8.58 4.48 -46.07
C ALA A 31 -7.61 3.28 -46.08
N VAL A 32 -7.25 2.91 -47.31
CA VAL A 32 -6.51 1.75 -47.83
C VAL A 32 -5.00 1.82 -47.49
N PRO A 33 -4.27 0.70 -47.38
CA PRO A 33 -2.87 0.67 -46.91
C PRO A 33 -1.86 0.97 -48.04
N LEU A 34 -0.73 1.59 -47.68
CA LEU A 34 0.47 1.69 -48.52
C LEU A 34 1.72 1.33 -47.70
N GLU A 35 2.60 0.61 -48.39
CA GLU A 35 3.83 -0.07 -47.94
C GLU A 35 5.04 0.86 -47.71
N PRO A 36 6.18 0.34 -47.17
CA PRO A 36 7.17 1.12 -46.43
C PRO A 36 8.37 1.57 -47.27
N GLY A 37 8.97 2.69 -46.86
CA GLY A 37 10.31 3.06 -47.30
C GLY A 37 10.77 4.37 -46.67
N PHE A 38 11.78 4.31 -45.79
CA PHE A 38 13.10 4.96 -45.95
C PHE A 38 13.86 5.05 -44.61
N LYS A 39 15.03 4.38 -44.64
CA LYS A 39 16.36 4.74 -44.10
C LYS A 39 16.48 5.38 -42.71
N GLU A 40 17.00 4.55 -41.81
CA GLU A 40 17.76 4.92 -40.60
C GLU A 40 18.99 5.80 -40.92
N ILE A 41 19.20 6.81 -40.08
CA ILE A 41 20.47 7.55 -39.94
C ILE A 41 20.94 7.31 -38.51
N LYS A 42 22.18 6.83 -38.38
CA LYS A 42 22.89 6.56 -37.12
C LYS A 42 23.23 7.86 -36.39
N ALA A 43 23.16 7.82 -35.05
CA ALA A 43 23.96 8.66 -34.18
C ALA A 43 24.52 7.80 -33.04
N GLU A 44 25.77 8.09 -32.69
CA GLU A 44 26.72 7.29 -31.91
C GLU A 44 26.38 7.23 -30.41
N GLU A 45 26.54 6.05 -29.81
CA GLU A 45 26.61 5.87 -28.35
C GLU A 45 28.07 5.65 -27.94
N VAL A 46 28.50 6.41 -26.93
CA VAL A 46 29.79 6.31 -26.26
C VAL A 46 29.69 5.26 -25.16
N GLU A 47 30.63 4.31 -25.17
CA GLU A 47 30.80 3.23 -24.19
C GLU A 47 31.31 3.77 -22.84
N GLU A 48 30.77 3.27 -21.73
CA GLU A 48 31.47 3.20 -20.44
C GLU A 48 31.36 1.78 -19.85
N GLU A 49 32.51 1.23 -19.47
CA GLU A 49 32.74 -0.17 -19.05
C GLU A 49 32.29 -0.48 -17.60
N PRO A 50 31.95 -1.75 -17.29
CA PRO A 50 31.74 -2.22 -15.92
C PRO A 50 33.03 -2.78 -15.27
N CYS A 51 33.28 -2.35 -14.03
CA CYS A 51 34.42 -2.76 -13.20
C CYS A 51 34.29 -4.21 -12.70
N GLN A 52 35.34 -5.01 -12.95
CA GLN A 52 35.54 -6.37 -12.43
C GLN A 52 36.18 -6.33 -11.04
N SER A 53 35.76 -7.24 -10.14
CA SER A 53 36.62 -7.70 -9.06
C SER A 53 36.38 -9.18 -8.74
N THR A 54 37.49 -9.89 -8.64
CA THR A 54 37.69 -11.33 -8.64
C THR A 54 37.40 -12.04 -7.31
N SER A 55 37.10 -13.33 -7.47
CA SER A 55 36.86 -14.42 -6.52
C SER A 55 37.89 -14.65 -5.41
N GLN A 56 37.43 -15.13 -4.25
CA GLN A 56 38.05 -16.25 -3.53
C GLN A 56 36.95 -17.17 -2.96
N THR A 57 37.06 -18.46 -3.31
CA THR A 57 36.21 -19.57 -2.88
C THR A 57 37.02 -20.45 -1.94
N ASP A 58 36.48 -20.75 -0.75
CA ASP A 58 36.95 -21.85 0.09
C ASP A 58 35.90 -22.96 0.13
N THR A 59 36.31 -24.12 -0.35
CA THR A 59 35.64 -25.42 -0.27
C THR A 59 35.82 -26.06 1.11
N VAL A 60 34.73 -26.51 1.73
CA VAL A 60 34.75 -27.69 2.61
C VAL A 60 33.50 -28.54 2.36
N THR A 61 33.76 -29.80 2.01
CA THR A 61 32.86 -30.93 1.76
C THR A 61 32.18 -31.41 3.06
N VAL A 62 31.02 -32.08 2.98
CA VAL A 62 30.77 -33.44 3.54
C VAL A 62 29.27 -33.83 3.48
N THR A 63 29.03 -34.86 2.64
CA THR A 63 28.10 -36.01 2.68
C THR A 63 26.58 -35.92 2.89
N SER A 64 25.93 -36.63 1.97
CA SER A 64 24.58 -37.16 1.89
C SER A 64 24.11 -37.99 3.09
N GLU A 65 22.80 -37.93 3.39
CA GLU A 65 22.03 -39.10 3.83
C GLU A 65 20.50 -38.94 3.63
N GLN A 66 19.98 -39.81 2.75
CA GLN A 66 18.77 -40.64 2.83
C GLN A 66 17.35 -40.05 3.02
N VAL A 67 16.58 -40.25 1.95
CA VAL A 67 15.11 -40.32 1.84
C VAL A 67 14.55 -41.58 2.51
N PRO A 68 13.32 -41.56 3.05
CA PRO A 68 12.44 -42.73 2.97
C PRO A 68 11.08 -42.47 2.31
N LYS A 69 10.59 -43.55 1.68
CA LYS A 69 9.40 -43.69 0.82
C LYS A 69 8.08 -43.80 1.60
N ALA A 70 7.01 -43.54 0.85
CA ALA A 70 5.58 -43.54 1.20
C ALA A 70 4.97 -44.87 1.70
N SER A 71 3.83 -44.75 2.42
CA SER A 71 2.79 -45.79 2.53
C SER A 71 1.38 -45.20 2.73
N LYS A 72 0.52 -45.46 1.74
CA LYS A 72 -0.93 -45.77 1.68
C LYS A 72 -1.97 -45.06 2.59
N ASN A 73 -2.91 -44.43 1.88
CA ASN A 73 -4.38 -44.38 2.02
C ASN A 73 -5.01 -44.39 3.42
N GLU A 74 -5.66 -43.27 3.75
CA GLU A 74 -6.94 -43.25 4.44
C GLU A 74 -7.78 -42.06 3.94
N THR A 75 -8.98 -42.36 3.48
CA THR A 75 -10.03 -41.42 3.07
C THR A 75 -10.43 -40.57 4.25
N ASN A 76 -10.21 -39.25 4.18
CA ASN A 76 -10.77 -38.32 5.15
C ASN A 76 -11.70 -37.34 4.45
N ASP A 77 -12.95 -37.40 4.90
CA ASP A 77 -14.07 -36.56 4.52
C ASP A 77 -13.71 -35.08 4.51
N VAL A 78 -14.20 -34.38 3.49
CA VAL A 78 -14.19 -32.93 3.43
C VAL A 78 -15.11 -32.41 4.53
N VAL A 79 -14.55 -32.20 5.72
CA VAL A 79 -15.21 -31.44 6.77
C VAL A 79 -15.33 -30.00 6.26
N CYS A 80 -16.56 -29.61 5.95
CA CYS A 80 -16.93 -28.22 5.72
C CYS A 80 -16.54 -27.39 6.95
N CYS A 81 -15.40 -26.69 6.88
CA CYS A 81 -15.07 -25.67 7.86
C CYS A 81 -16.13 -24.58 7.82
N GLY A 82 -16.89 -24.48 8.90
CA GLY A 82 -17.96 -23.52 9.11
C GLY A 82 -17.53 -22.08 8.85
N GLU A 83 -18.46 -21.31 8.31
CA GLU A 83 -18.33 -19.89 8.01
C GLU A 83 -17.88 -19.11 9.26
N LYS A 84 -16.62 -18.68 9.30
CA LYS A 84 -16.18 -17.69 10.28
C LYS A 84 -16.97 -16.40 10.05
N LYS A 85 -17.85 -16.03 10.99
CA LYS A 85 -18.59 -14.77 10.95
C LYS A 85 -17.57 -13.62 10.86
N ARG A 86 -17.52 -12.93 9.72
CA ARG A 86 -16.71 -11.72 9.52
C ARG A 86 -17.06 -10.70 10.61
N LYS A 87 -16.05 -10.30 11.41
CA LYS A 87 -16.20 -9.22 12.40
C LYS A 87 -16.47 -7.90 11.64
N LYS A 88 -17.34 -7.05 12.18
CA LYS A 88 -17.57 -5.70 11.61
C LYS A 88 -16.25 -4.91 11.73
N ARG A 89 -15.93 -4.11 10.71
CA ARG A 89 -14.73 -3.26 10.71
C ARG A 89 -14.75 -2.35 11.95
N PRO A 90 -13.64 -2.24 12.70
CA PRO A 90 -13.55 -1.22 13.74
C PRO A 90 -13.50 0.15 13.06
N ILE A 91 -14.48 1.01 13.38
CA ILE A 91 -14.58 2.39 12.89
C ILE A 91 -14.33 3.28 14.10
N GLY A 92 -13.39 4.22 14.01
CA GLY A 92 -13.01 5.09 15.12
C GLY A 92 -11.56 4.89 15.58
N PRO A 93 -11.15 5.42 16.74
CA PRO A 93 -9.79 5.24 17.26
C PRO A 93 -9.52 3.76 17.48
N LEU A 94 -8.39 3.31 16.96
CA LEU A 94 -8.02 1.91 16.89
C LEU A 94 -7.04 1.59 18.01
N PRO A 95 -6.97 0.35 18.49
CA PRO A 95 -5.99 -0.02 19.49
C PRO A 95 -4.60 0.27 18.93
N VAL A 96 -4.01 1.36 19.41
CA VAL A 96 -2.60 1.69 19.21
C VAL A 96 -1.80 0.72 20.07
N THR A 97 -0.70 0.18 19.56
CA THR A 97 0.25 -0.53 20.40
C THR A 97 0.70 0.44 21.50
N PRO A 98 0.62 0.11 22.79
CA PRO A 98 1.14 0.99 23.83
C PRO A 98 2.61 1.30 23.57
N ALA A 99 3.05 2.54 23.81
CA ALA A 99 4.46 2.86 23.69
C ALA A 99 5.28 1.96 24.63
N LEU A 100 6.49 1.58 24.19
CA LEU A 100 7.37 0.80 25.03
C LEU A 100 7.71 1.60 26.28
N LYS A 101 7.91 0.89 27.39
CA LYS A 101 8.35 1.52 28.64
C LYS A 101 9.86 1.69 28.64
N TYR A 102 10.35 2.63 29.45
CA TYR A 102 11.79 2.92 29.61
C TYR A 102 12.71 1.68 29.67
N LYS A 103 12.28 0.65 30.41
CA LYS A 103 13.02 -0.60 30.60
C LYS A 103 13.20 -1.45 29.35
N ASP A 104 12.38 -1.27 28.32
CA ASP A 104 12.38 -2.07 27.10
C ASP A 104 13.16 -1.38 25.96
N PHE A 105 13.44 -0.08 26.07
CA PHE A 105 14.20 0.68 25.08
C PHE A 105 15.65 0.21 24.84
N PRO A 106 16.41 -0.29 25.83
CA PRO A 106 17.76 -0.79 25.58
C PRO A 106 17.84 -1.91 24.52
N LYS A 107 16.71 -2.56 24.19
CA LYS A 107 16.64 -3.59 23.15
C LYS A 107 16.58 -3.02 21.73
N LEU A 108 16.06 -1.80 21.57
CA LEU A 108 15.93 -1.14 20.26
C LEU A 108 17.17 -0.32 19.89
N LEU A 109 17.86 0.24 20.88
CA LEU A 109 19.03 1.11 20.65
C LEU A 109 20.12 0.49 19.77
N PRO A 110 20.49 -0.80 19.90
CA PRO A 110 21.57 -1.38 19.11
C PRO A 110 21.34 -1.31 17.60
N VAL A 111 20.10 -1.52 17.13
CA VAL A 111 19.75 -1.47 15.69
C VAL A 111 19.77 -0.03 15.17
N ILE A 112 19.37 0.93 16.00
CA ILE A 112 19.40 2.34 15.63
C ILE A 112 20.87 2.79 15.50
N GLU A 113 21.71 2.44 16.48
CA GLU A 113 23.13 2.79 16.55
C GLU A 113 23.98 2.09 15.48
N SER A 114 23.66 0.84 15.13
CA SER A 114 24.42 0.03 14.15
C SER A 114 24.15 0.39 12.68
N ARG A 115 23.30 1.38 12.41
CA ARG A 115 22.84 1.75 11.05
C ARG A 115 22.14 0.61 10.29
N GLU A 116 21.57 -0.35 11.03
CA GLU A 116 20.75 -1.42 10.48
C GLU A 116 19.34 -0.94 10.12
N TRP A 117 18.59 -1.80 9.45
CA TRP A 117 17.23 -1.51 9.01
C TRP A 117 16.29 -1.50 10.21
N LEU A 118 15.50 -0.43 10.35
CA LEU A 118 14.49 -0.37 11.41
C LEU A 118 13.42 -1.45 11.20
N THR A 119 13.09 -2.16 12.27
CA THR A 119 12.08 -3.21 12.30
C THR A 119 10.68 -2.64 12.60
N ASP A 120 9.66 -3.48 12.46
CA ASP A 120 8.30 -3.19 12.88
C ASP A 120 8.19 -2.75 14.34
N GLU A 121 8.97 -3.32 15.27
CA GLU A 121 9.01 -2.88 16.67
C GLU A 121 9.40 -1.41 16.84
N HIS A 122 10.37 -0.93 16.03
CA HIS A 122 10.79 0.47 16.05
C HIS A 122 9.69 1.39 15.50
N ILE A 123 9.07 0.99 14.39
CA ILE A 123 7.99 1.73 13.76
C ILE A 123 6.75 1.79 14.67
N ASP A 124 6.36 0.66 15.25
CA ASP A 124 5.22 0.57 16.16
C ASP A 124 5.44 1.43 17.41
N ASN A 125 6.66 1.44 17.97
CA ASN A 125 6.99 2.32 19.10
C ASN A 125 6.91 3.81 18.72
N ALA A 126 7.44 4.20 17.55
CA ALA A 126 7.36 5.57 17.09
C ALA A 126 5.91 6.03 16.87
N GLN A 127 5.09 5.19 16.22
CA GLN A 127 3.67 5.47 16.01
C GLN A 127 2.91 5.56 17.34
N ALA A 128 3.25 4.71 18.31
CA ALA A 128 2.66 4.77 19.65
C ALA A 128 2.93 6.09 20.36
N ILE A 129 4.19 6.54 20.37
CA ILE A 129 4.58 7.84 20.96
C ILE A 129 3.82 8.98 20.27
N LEU A 130 3.74 8.98 18.93
CA LEU A 130 2.99 9.99 18.20
C LEU A 130 1.49 9.95 18.52
N ALA A 131 0.89 8.77 18.64
CA ALA A 131 -0.54 8.66 18.94
C ALA A 131 -0.87 9.13 20.36
N GLU A 132 0.03 8.91 21.31
CA GLU A 132 -0.08 9.42 22.68
C GLU A 132 0.02 10.96 22.72
N ASN A 133 0.96 11.53 21.96
CA ASN A 133 1.20 12.98 21.92
C ASN A 133 0.17 13.75 21.08
N PHE A 134 -0.40 13.12 20.05
CA PHE A 134 -1.30 13.75 19.08
C PHE A 134 -2.65 13.01 18.98
N PRO A 135 -3.47 12.98 20.05
CA PRO A 135 -4.69 12.18 20.11
C PRO A 135 -5.81 12.61 19.13
N HIS A 136 -5.64 13.76 18.48
CA HIS A 136 -6.55 14.25 17.44
C HIS A 136 -6.23 13.72 16.04
N ILE A 137 -5.04 13.13 15.85
CA ILE A 137 -4.60 12.52 14.60
C ILE A 137 -4.91 11.02 14.68
N GLY A 138 -5.72 10.53 13.76
CA GLY A 138 -6.01 9.11 13.65
C GLY A 138 -4.89 8.32 12.97
N GLY A 139 -5.12 7.02 12.78
CA GLY A 139 -4.14 6.13 12.17
C GLY A 139 -3.17 5.61 13.22
N LEU A 140 -1.86 5.73 12.94
CA LEU A 140 -0.75 5.33 13.82
C LEU A 140 -0.94 3.93 14.42
N GLN A 141 -1.56 3.04 13.64
CA GLN A 141 -1.85 1.67 14.04
C GLN A 141 -0.60 0.81 13.95
N ALA A 142 -0.56 -0.23 14.77
CA ALA A 142 0.44 -1.28 14.69
C ALA A 142 0.58 -1.82 13.27
N THR A 143 1.80 -1.91 12.76
CA THR A 143 2.10 -2.29 11.37
C THR A 143 1.58 -3.69 11.01
N TRP A 144 1.47 -4.59 11.99
CA TRP A 144 0.94 -5.95 11.79
C TRP A 144 -0.52 -6.00 11.31
N VAL A 145 -1.34 -4.96 11.54
CA VAL A 145 -2.75 -4.96 11.09
C VAL A 145 -2.85 -4.92 9.55
N PHE A 146 -1.77 -4.50 8.88
CA PHE A 146 -1.68 -4.39 7.42
C PHE A 146 -1.14 -5.66 6.74
N ILE A 147 -0.72 -6.67 7.50
CA ILE A 147 -0.15 -7.92 6.97
C ILE A 147 -1.22 -8.76 6.25
N SER A 148 -2.44 -8.82 6.80
CA SER A 148 -3.55 -9.58 6.23
C SER A 148 -3.95 -9.06 4.87
N GLU A 149 -4.02 -9.96 3.88
CA GLU A 149 -4.51 -9.61 2.54
C GLU A 149 -5.94 -9.09 2.55
N GLU A 150 -6.77 -9.53 3.49
CA GLU A 150 -8.16 -9.10 3.59
C GLU A 150 -8.32 -7.74 4.27
N CYS A 151 -7.27 -7.22 4.91
CA CYS A 151 -7.22 -5.95 5.65
C CYS A 151 -8.40 -5.77 6.63
N GLN A 152 -8.95 -6.86 7.15
CA GLN A 152 -10.16 -6.81 8.02
C GLN A 152 -9.90 -6.15 9.37
N SER A 153 -8.62 -6.14 9.79
CA SER A 153 -8.16 -5.52 11.02
C SER A 153 -7.69 -4.08 10.83
N VAL A 154 -7.49 -3.63 9.58
CA VAL A 154 -7.17 -2.23 9.29
C VAL A 154 -8.41 -1.42 9.62
N GLY A 155 -8.30 -0.54 10.61
CA GLY A 155 -9.39 0.38 10.87
C GLY A 155 -9.22 1.70 10.12
N THR A 156 -10.31 2.45 10.14
CA THR A 156 -10.49 3.66 9.35
C THR A 156 -10.59 4.86 10.29
N PRO A 157 -9.63 5.80 10.24
CA PRO A 157 -9.73 7.09 10.92
C PRO A 157 -10.97 7.87 10.45
N LYS A 158 -11.54 8.72 11.33
CA LYS A 158 -12.70 9.54 10.97
C LYS A 158 -12.33 10.83 10.24
N GLU A 159 -11.18 11.39 10.59
CA GLU A 159 -10.70 12.71 10.14
C GLU A 159 -9.27 12.55 9.60
N ASP A 160 -8.40 13.51 9.92
CA ASP A 160 -6.98 13.48 9.60
C ASP A 160 -6.27 12.28 10.23
N PHE A 161 -5.35 11.69 9.47
CA PHE A 161 -4.54 10.57 9.90
C PHE A 161 -3.12 10.63 9.38
N VAL A 162 -2.25 9.96 10.11
CA VAL A 162 -0.89 9.62 9.71
C VAL A 162 -0.71 8.12 9.95
N GLN A 163 -0.09 7.41 9.02
CA GLN A 163 0.16 5.98 9.16
C GLN A 163 1.46 5.60 8.47
N ILE A 164 2.36 4.93 9.18
CA ILE A 164 3.52 4.29 8.59
C ILE A 164 3.12 2.88 8.19
N VAL A 165 3.43 2.48 6.94
CA VAL A 165 3.14 1.14 6.43
C VAL A 165 4.39 0.49 5.84
N ASN A 166 4.45 -0.83 5.92
CA ASN A 166 5.45 -1.62 5.24
C ASN A 166 4.96 -2.00 3.83
N VAL A 167 5.77 -1.69 2.82
CA VAL A 167 5.54 -2.05 1.42
C VAL A 167 6.56 -3.12 1.03
N CYS A 168 6.10 -4.14 0.32
CA CYS A 168 6.93 -5.28 -0.15
C CYS A 168 7.68 -6.08 0.94
N GLY A 169 7.35 -5.91 2.22
CA GLY A 169 8.00 -6.64 3.31
C GLY A 169 9.32 -6.01 3.78
N ASN A 170 9.78 -4.93 3.15
CA ASN A 170 11.13 -4.42 3.37
C ASN A 170 11.27 -2.89 3.17
N HIS A 171 10.20 -2.16 2.88
CA HIS A 171 10.26 -0.71 2.66
C HIS A 171 9.23 0.01 3.52
N TRP A 172 9.62 1.10 4.19
CA TRP A 172 8.73 1.87 5.05
C TRP A 172 8.38 3.20 4.37
N ILE A 173 7.07 3.52 4.33
CA ILE A 173 6.56 4.79 3.82
C ILE A 173 5.50 5.35 4.77
N THR A 174 5.26 6.66 4.68
CA THR A 174 4.21 7.34 5.45
C THR A 174 3.04 7.72 4.55
N LEU A 175 1.83 7.43 5.01
CA LEU A 175 0.55 7.76 4.37
C LEU A 175 -0.15 8.84 5.21
N SER A 176 -0.75 9.82 4.55
CA SER A 176 -1.60 10.79 5.25
C SER A 176 -2.61 11.46 4.32
N ASN A 177 -3.77 11.83 4.87
CA ASN A 177 -4.74 12.73 4.24
C ASN A 177 -4.62 14.19 4.74
N ILE A 178 -3.68 14.49 5.64
CA ILE A 178 -3.47 15.86 6.15
C ILE A 178 -3.13 16.77 4.96
N GLY A 179 -3.81 17.91 4.87
CA GLY A 179 -3.64 18.87 3.78
C GLY A 179 -4.12 18.38 2.40
N CYS A 180 -4.78 17.21 2.34
CA CYS A 180 -5.26 16.65 1.08
C CYS A 180 -6.70 17.07 0.78
N PRO A 181 -7.08 17.13 -0.52
CA PRO A 181 -8.48 17.17 -0.90
C PRO A 181 -9.25 15.95 -0.39
N LYS A 182 -10.58 16.02 -0.49
CA LYS A 182 -11.47 14.91 -0.14
C LYS A 182 -11.12 13.63 -0.93
N ASP A 183 -11.26 12.48 -0.27
CA ASP A 183 -11.00 11.14 -0.84
C ASP A 183 -9.58 10.98 -1.44
N THR A 184 -8.62 11.75 -0.92
CA THR A 184 -7.22 11.77 -1.36
C THR A 184 -6.26 11.38 -0.23
N VAL A 185 -5.20 10.64 -0.56
CA VAL A 185 -4.10 10.32 0.34
C VAL A 185 -2.78 10.63 -0.34
N THR A 186 -1.87 11.25 0.40
CA THR A 186 -0.48 11.50 -0.01
C THR A 186 0.45 10.45 0.60
N LEU A 187 1.37 9.95 -0.24
CA LEU A 187 2.44 9.02 0.08
C LEU A 187 3.76 9.77 0.18
N TYR A 188 4.47 9.51 1.26
CA TYR A 188 5.77 10.06 1.58
C TYR A 188 6.78 8.91 1.56
N ASP A 189 7.57 8.85 0.50
CA ASP A 189 8.53 7.78 0.22
C ASP A 189 9.92 8.38 -0.01
N SER A 190 10.91 8.01 0.81
CA SER A 190 12.30 8.49 0.71
C SER A 190 13.15 7.76 -0.35
N LEU A 191 12.65 6.71 -1.01
CA LEU A 191 13.37 5.96 -2.05
C LEU A 191 12.76 6.08 -3.45
N TYR A 192 11.47 6.42 -3.58
CA TYR A 192 10.72 6.30 -4.85
C TYR A 192 10.88 4.92 -5.48
N ASN A 193 10.55 3.87 -4.72
CA ASN A 193 10.71 2.53 -5.27
C ASN A 193 9.64 2.27 -6.34
N ASN A 194 10.05 1.81 -7.53
CA ASN A 194 9.10 1.41 -8.56
C ASN A 194 8.49 0.07 -8.18
N LEU A 195 7.43 0.12 -7.38
CA LEU A 195 6.69 -1.05 -6.95
C LEU A 195 6.13 -1.81 -8.16
N ASP A 196 6.22 -3.13 -8.14
CA ASP A 196 5.56 -3.98 -9.11
C ASP A 196 4.03 -3.84 -9.01
N SER A 197 3.32 -4.27 -10.06
CA SER A 197 1.86 -4.13 -10.14
C SER A 197 1.09 -4.83 -9.02
N ALA A 198 1.58 -5.95 -8.50
CA ALA A 198 0.93 -6.68 -7.41
C ALA A 198 1.12 -5.95 -6.08
N SER A 199 2.32 -5.45 -5.82
CA SER A 199 2.65 -4.64 -4.65
C SER A 199 1.88 -3.32 -4.62
N LYS A 200 1.75 -2.64 -5.78
CA LYS A 200 0.87 -1.46 -5.93
C LYS A 200 -0.58 -1.80 -5.62
N ALA A 201 -1.10 -2.90 -6.18
CA ALA A 201 -2.48 -3.32 -5.92
C ALA A 201 -2.73 -3.60 -4.43
N LYS A 202 -1.77 -4.22 -3.72
CA LYS A 202 -1.84 -4.45 -2.27
C LYS A 202 -1.84 -3.13 -1.50
N LEU A 203 -0.93 -2.21 -1.85
CA LEU A 203 -0.84 -0.90 -1.21
C LEU A 203 -2.13 -0.07 -1.42
N HIS A 204 -2.64 -0.01 -2.64
CA HIS A 204 -3.86 0.73 -2.95
C HIS A 204 -5.08 0.16 -2.21
N LYS A 205 -5.13 -1.15 -2.02
CA LYS A 205 -6.14 -1.83 -1.19
C LYS A 205 -6.05 -1.36 0.27
N GLN A 206 -4.84 -1.35 0.85
CA GLN A 206 -4.61 -0.90 2.22
C GLN A 206 -5.00 0.59 2.39
N ILE A 207 -4.61 1.45 1.45
CA ILE A 207 -4.97 2.88 1.43
C ILE A 207 -6.48 3.04 1.39
N ALA A 208 -7.18 2.29 0.53
CA ALA A 208 -8.63 2.38 0.41
C ALA A 208 -9.35 1.95 1.70
N TYR A 209 -8.82 0.97 2.44
CA TYR A 209 -9.34 0.60 3.76
C TYR A 209 -9.08 1.66 4.83
N MET A 210 -7.91 2.29 4.80
CA MET A 210 -7.57 3.37 5.73
C MET A 210 -8.44 4.61 5.50
N LEU A 211 -8.54 5.06 4.25
CA LEU A 211 -9.26 6.30 3.90
C LEU A 211 -10.77 6.10 3.88
N MET A 212 -11.25 4.94 3.44
CA MET A 212 -12.67 4.67 3.15
C MET A 212 -13.35 5.80 2.37
N PRO A 213 -13.00 5.98 1.08
CA PRO A 213 -13.56 7.04 0.26
C PRO A 213 -15.08 7.14 0.34
N THR A 214 -15.56 8.36 0.49
CA THR A 214 -17.00 8.65 0.55
C THR A 214 -17.61 8.70 -0.85
N SER A 215 -16.85 9.14 -1.85
CA SER A 215 -17.21 9.07 -3.27
C SER A 215 -16.89 7.70 -3.90
N LYS A 216 -17.05 7.61 -5.23
CA LYS A 216 -16.66 6.43 -6.03
C LYS A 216 -15.22 6.52 -6.54
N HIS A 217 -14.45 7.52 -6.11
CA HIS A 217 -13.08 7.74 -6.52
C HIS A 217 -12.14 7.77 -5.30
N LEU A 218 -10.92 7.31 -5.50
CA LEU A 218 -9.79 7.39 -4.60
C LEU A 218 -8.64 8.02 -5.38
N THR A 219 -8.07 9.09 -4.85
CA THR A 219 -6.89 9.73 -5.43
C THR A 219 -5.67 9.45 -4.55
N ILE A 220 -4.58 8.98 -5.17
CA ILE A 220 -3.32 8.71 -4.50
C ILE A 220 -2.28 9.67 -5.06
N GLN A 221 -1.63 10.43 -4.18
CA GLN A 221 -0.62 11.41 -4.50
C GLN A 221 0.75 10.95 -3.99
N TRP A 222 1.81 11.17 -4.76
CA TRP A 222 3.19 10.91 -4.36
C TRP A 222 3.88 12.24 -4.12
N ALA A 223 4.30 12.46 -2.88
CA ALA A 223 4.95 13.70 -2.45
C ALA A 223 6.38 13.79 -2.93
N ASP A 224 6.77 14.99 -3.37
CA ASP A 224 8.16 15.34 -3.60
C ASP A 224 8.88 15.74 -2.31
N MET A 225 9.27 14.74 -1.52
CA MET A 225 10.04 14.88 -0.28
C MET A 225 11.52 14.53 -0.47
N GLN A 226 12.35 14.91 0.50
CA GLN A 226 13.77 14.56 0.53
C GLN A 226 13.99 13.04 0.35
N LYS A 227 14.93 12.68 -0.53
CA LYS A 227 15.40 11.30 -0.71
C LYS A 227 16.44 10.94 0.35
N GLN A 228 16.39 9.72 0.83
CA GLN A 228 17.47 9.20 1.68
C GLN A 228 18.71 8.91 0.84
N THR A 229 19.87 8.98 1.49
CA THR A 229 21.13 8.41 0.97
C THR A 229 21.29 6.98 1.50
N GLY A 230 21.66 6.03 0.63
CA GLY A 230 21.77 4.62 1.02
C GLY A 230 20.41 3.92 1.15
N THR A 231 20.41 2.66 1.61
CA THR A 231 19.23 1.77 1.56
C THR A 231 18.56 1.50 2.90
N CYS A 232 19.19 1.81 4.03
CA CYS A 232 18.75 1.37 5.35
C CYS A 232 17.89 2.39 6.15
N ASP A 233 17.70 3.61 5.64
CA ASP A 233 17.06 4.71 6.39
C ASP A 233 15.59 4.96 6.03
N CYS A 234 14.92 4.10 5.25
CA CYS A 234 13.52 4.33 4.87
C CYS A 234 12.59 4.40 6.08
N GLY A 235 12.82 3.56 7.10
CA GLY A 235 12.09 3.64 8.37
C GLY A 235 12.32 4.95 9.11
N LEU A 236 13.55 5.48 9.05
CA LEU A 236 13.93 6.72 9.73
C LEU A 236 13.26 7.94 9.08
N PHE A 237 13.25 7.99 7.74
CA PHE A 237 12.54 9.02 6.99
C PHE A 237 11.01 8.89 7.13
N ALA A 238 10.47 7.68 7.19
CA ALA A 238 9.05 7.47 7.43
C ALA A 238 8.64 8.02 8.81
N ILE A 239 9.42 7.75 9.86
CA ILE A 239 9.20 8.33 11.20
C ILE A 239 9.29 9.86 11.14
N ALA A 240 10.34 10.42 10.53
CA ALA A 240 10.51 11.87 10.46
C ALA A 240 9.37 12.57 9.69
N ALA A 241 8.90 11.97 8.58
CA ALA A 241 7.74 12.44 7.84
C ALA A 241 6.47 12.39 8.71
N ALA A 242 6.22 11.27 9.39
CA ALA A 242 5.07 11.12 10.28
C ALA A 242 5.09 12.15 11.42
N THR A 243 6.25 12.34 12.05
CA THR A 243 6.46 13.36 13.08
C THR A 243 6.16 14.75 12.51
N SER A 244 6.75 15.14 11.38
CA SER A 244 6.51 16.47 10.79
C SER A 244 5.03 16.73 10.50
N LEU A 245 4.30 15.75 9.95
CA LEU A 245 2.87 15.84 9.71
C LEU A 245 2.08 16.04 11.00
N CYS A 246 2.46 15.35 12.09
CA CYS A 246 1.81 15.52 13.39
C CYS A 246 2.00 16.94 13.96
N TYR A 247 3.12 17.58 13.67
CA TYR A 247 3.38 18.99 13.99
C TYR A 247 2.79 19.98 12.96
N GLY A 248 2.04 19.52 11.96
CA GLY A 248 1.43 20.36 10.93
C GLY A 248 2.43 20.88 9.89
N ILE A 249 3.59 20.25 9.75
CA ILE A 249 4.63 20.58 8.78
C ILE A 249 4.59 19.53 7.66
N LEU A 250 4.51 20.00 6.42
CA LEU A 250 4.54 19.12 5.26
C LEU A 250 5.95 18.54 5.05
N PRO A 251 6.10 17.21 4.88
CA PRO A 251 7.40 16.58 4.62
C PRO A 251 8.13 17.11 3.37
N GLN A 252 7.40 17.65 2.39
CA GLN A 252 7.97 18.29 1.20
C GLN A 252 8.77 19.56 1.55
N ASP A 253 8.40 20.23 2.65
CA ASP A 253 9.05 21.44 3.15
C ASP A 253 10.20 21.12 4.13
N CYS A 254 10.44 19.84 4.41
CA CYS A 254 11.46 19.37 5.35
C CYS A 254 12.75 18.97 4.62
N TYR A 255 13.88 19.32 5.23
CA TYR A 255 15.22 18.90 4.79
C TYR A 255 16.02 18.46 6.01
N TRP A 256 15.94 17.18 6.31
CA TRP A 256 16.58 16.57 7.46
C TRP A 256 18.08 16.35 7.26
N GLU A 257 18.83 16.56 8.33
CA GLU A 257 20.25 16.22 8.42
C GLU A 257 20.39 14.72 8.69
N GLN A 258 20.41 13.91 7.64
CA GLN A 258 20.31 12.45 7.73
C GLN A 258 21.33 11.81 8.70
N GLU A 259 22.54 12.36 8.76
CA GLU A 259 23.61 11.81 9.60
C GLU A 259 23.31 11.87 11.10
N SER A 260 22.51 12.85 11.55
CA SER A 260 22.14 13.05 12.97
C SER A 260 20.76 12.47 13.31
N MET A 261 19.99 12.00 12.33
CA MET A 261 18.64 11.51 12.54
C MET A 261 18.57 10.26 13.44
N ARG A 262 19.56 9.36 13.37
CA ARG A 262 19.58 8.13 14.20
C ARG A 262 19.87 8.43 15.65
N ASP A 263 20.86 9.27 15.93
CA ASP A 263 21.16 9.73 17.29
C ASP A 263 19.97 10.47 17.90
N HIS A 264 19.30 11.29 17.10
CA HIS A 264 18.06 11.96 17.50
C HIS A 264 16.93 10.97 17.80
N LEU A 265 16.74 9.93 16.99
CA LEU A 265 15.74 8.90 17.24
C LEU A 265 16.03 8.14 18.54
N CYS A 266 17.29 7.78 18.81
CA CYS A 266 17.71 7.18 20.08
C CYS A 266 17.32 8.08 21.27
N MET A 267 17.65 9.37 21.20
CA MET A 267 17.31 10.34 22.24
C MET A 267 15.79 10.45 22.44
N CYS A 268 15.02 10.54 21.36
CA CYS A 268 13.56 10.61 21.41
C CYS A 268 12.95 9.36 22.07
N PHE A 269 13.43 8.17 21.71
CA PHE A 269 12.95 6.92 22.30
C PHE A 269 13.29 6.83 23.78
N GLN A 270 14.48 7.25 24.20
CA GLN A 270 14.86 7.29 25.62
C GLN A 270 13.99 8.27 26.43
N GLN A 271 13.59 9.38 25.82
CA GLN A 271 12.73 10.40 26.44
C GLN A 271 11.24 10.02 26.41
N GLY A 272 10.85 9.10 25.53
CA GLY A 272 9.44 8.77 25.28
C GLY A 272 8.69 9.88 24.54
N ASP A 273 9.40 10.74 23.81
CA ASP A 273 8.83 11.87 23.09
C ASP A 273 9.52 12.05 21.73
N LEU A 274 8.73 12.18 20.67
CA LEU A 274 9.23 12.38 19.30
C LEU A 274 9.20 13.87 18.94
N ALA A 275 10.33 14.53 19.14
CA ALA A 275 10.56 15.88 18.66
C ALA A 275 10.80 15.90 17.14
N LEU A 276 10.56 17.06 16.51
CA LEU A 276 10.93 17.29 15.11
C LEU A 276 12.38 16.92 14.86
N PHE A 277 12.62 16.21 13.76
CA PHE A 277 13.96 15.74 13.41
C PHE A 277 14.89 16.88 12.99
N PRO A 278 16.20 16.76 13.21
CA PRO A 278 17.18 17.79 12.86
C PRO A 278 17.07 18.22 11.40
N GLN A 279 17.02 19.52 11.15
CA GLN A 279 16.92 20.08 9.80
C GLN A 279 18.20 20.84 9.43
N LEU A 280 18.54 20.82 8.14
CA LEU A 280 19.66 21.60 7.59
C LEU A 280 19.34 23.10 7.68
N ALA A 281 20.21 23.86 8.34
CA ALA A 281 20.04 25.30 8.56
C ALA A 281 19.99 26.14 7.25
N VAL A 282 20.51 25.60 6.15
CA VAL A 282 20.63 26.30 4.86
C VAL A 282 19.96 25.50 3.76
N VAL A 283 18.65 25.68 3.62
CA VAL A 283 17.97 25.34 2.38
C VAL A 283 17.65 26.65 1.69
N ARG A 284 18.29 26.91 0.55
CA ARG A 284 17.78 27.93 -0.36
C ARG A 284 16.38 27.50 -0.73
N LYS A 285 15.36 28.15 -0.16
CA LYS A 285 13.95 28.04 -0.53
C LYS A 285 13.77 28.61 -1.94
N HIS A 286 14.40 27.99 -2.93
CA HIS A 286 13.85 28.07 -4.26
C HIS A 286 12.46 27.45 -4.14
N LYS A 287 11.42 28.23 -4.47
CA LYS A 287 10.06 27.72 -4.61
C LYS A 287 10.10 26.67 -5.71
N ARG A 288 10.50 25.46 -5.37
CA ARG A 288 10.43 24.33 -6.27
C ARG A 288 8.95 24.05 -6.42
N HIS A 289 8.48 23.97 -7.66
CA HIS A 289 7.20 23.37 -7.93
C HIS A 289 7.35 21.89 -7.56
N HIS A 290 6.94 21.52 -6.34
CA HIS A 290 6.90 20.13 -5.92
C HIS A 290 6.00 19.39 -6.90
N ARG A 291 6.60 18.51 -7.71
CA ARG A 291 5.86 17.70 -8.66
C ARG A 291 5.17 16.61 -7.86
N VAL A 292 3.85 16.72 -7.71
CA VAL A 292 3.03 15.67 -7.13
C VAL A 292 2.56 14.76 -8.25
N GLU A 293 3.06 13.53 -8.28
CA GLU A 293 2.51 12.51 -9.17
C GLU A 293 1.20 11.99 -8.58
N THR A 294 0.14 11.92 -9.40
CA THR A 294 -1.20 11.57 -8.95
C THR A 294 -1.72 10.39 -9.75
N THR A 295 -2.34 9.43 -9.07
CA THR A 295 -3.06 8.31 -9.67
C THR A 295 -4.48 8.24 -9.12
N ASP A 296 -5.45 8.16 -10.02
CA ASP A 296 -6.86 8.04 -9.67
C ASP A 296 -7.36 6.60 -9.84
N HIS A 297 -8.20 6.17 -8.91
CA HIS A 297 -8.81 4.86 -8.90
C HIS A 297 -10.32 4.95 -8.68
N GLU A 298 -11.09 4.21 -9.47
CA GLU A 298 -12.48 3.93 -9.13
C GLU A 298 -12.54 2.88 -8.01
N VAL A 299 -13.44 3.14 -7.05
CA VAL A 299 -13.69 2.22 -5.94
C VAL A 299 -15.11 1.68 -5.97
N PHE A 300 -15.24 0.42 -5.61
CA PHE A 300 -16.48 -0.34 -5.75
C PHE A 300 -16.93 -0.95 -4.44
N CYS A 301 -18.20 -1.36 -4.42
CA CYS A 301 -18.89 -1.95 -3.29
C CYS A 301 -18.94 -0.99 -2.08
N HIS A 302 -19.76 -1.33 -1.09
CA HIS A 302 -19.79 -0.61 0.18
C HIS A 302 -18.48 -0.77 1.00
N CYS A 303 -17.53 -1.59 0.53
CA CYS A 303 -16.19 -1.69 1.12
C CYS A 303 -15.18 -0.74 0.49
N ARG A 304 -15.56 0.01 -0.57
CA ARG A 304 -14.76 1.06 -1.20
C ARG A 304 -13.39 0.59 -1.65
N GLN A 305 -13.33 -0.57 -2.31
CA GLN A 305 -12.06 -1.13 -2.76
C GLN A 305 -11.83 -0.86 -4.25
N PRO A 306 -10.58 -0.60 -4.68
CA PRO A 306 -10.24 -0.54 -6.09
C PRO A 306 -10.59 -1.84 -6.82
N TYR A 307 -10.74 -1.75 -8.14
CA TYR A 307 -11.00 -2.93 -8.97
C TYR A 307 -9.85 -3.95 -8.85
N ASN A 308 -10.22 -5.23 -8.74
CA ASN A 308 -9.28 -6.35 -8.79
C ASN A 308 -9.86 -7.44 -9.71
N PRO A 309 -9.21 -7.75 -10.85
CA PRO A 309 -9.72 -8.74 -11.81
C PRO A 309 -9.77 -10.16 -11.25
N GLY A 310 -9.03 -10.47 -10.18
CA GLY A 310 -9.07 -11.74 -9.48
C GLY A 310 -10.30 -11.93 -8.57
N VAL A 311 -11.10 -10.89 -8.35
CA VAL A 311 -12.23 -10.93 -7.40
C VAL A 311 -13.56 -10.82 -8.15
N PHE A 312 -14.43 -11.82 -7.94
CA PHE A 312 -15.77 -11.81 -8.52
C PHE A 312 -16.65 -10.69 -7.93
N MET A 313 -17.32 -9.96 -8.82
CA MET A 313 -18.29 -8.93 -8.49
C MET A 313 -19.62 -9.17 -9.20
N VAL A 314 -20.70 -8.65 -8.63
CA VAL A 314 -22.04 -8.67 -9.21
C VAL A 314 -22.62 -7.27 -9.23
N ALA A 315 -23.30 -6.91 -10.33
CA ALA A 315 -24.01 -5.64 -10.46
C ALA A 315 -25.40 -5.73 -9.86
N CYS A 316 -25.82 -4.70 -9.13
CA CYS A 316 -27.18 -4.59 -8.58
C CYS A 316 -28.17 -4.09 -9.64
N ASP A 317 -29.28 -4.80 -9.85
CA ASP A 317 -30.30 -4.41 -10.85
C ASP A 317 -30.99 -3.09 -10.53
N ARG A 318 -30.99 -2.64 -9.26
CA ARG A 318 -31.62 -1.38 -8.85
C ARG A 318 -30.71 -0.17 -8.95
N CYS A 319 -29.50 -0.25 -8.41
CA CYS A 319 -28.59 0.90 -8.33
C CYS A 319 -27.42 0.84 -9.31
N GLN A 320 -27.29 -0.27 -10.05
CA GLN A 320 -26.26 -0.50 -11.06
C GLN A 320 -24.81 -0.41 -10.52
N ASP A 321 -24.64 -0.42 -9.20
CA ASP A 321 -23.33 -0.53 -8.56
C ASP A 321 -22.84 -1.97 -8.49
N TRP A 322 -21.52 -2.13 -8.40
CA TRP A 322 -20.84 -3.42 -8.32
C TRP A 322 -20.48 -3.79 -6.89
N PHE A 323 -20.75 -5.05 -6.53
CA PHE A 323 -20.56 -5.56 -5.18
C PHE A 323 -19.75 -6.84 -5.17
N HIS A 324 -18.82 -6.95 -4.23
CA HIS A 324 -18.10 -8.21 -4.01
C HIS A 324 -19.06 -9.26 -3.49
N ARG A 325 -18.95 -10.48 -4.03
CA ARG A 325 -19.73 -11.64 -3.56
C ARG A 325 -19.67 -11.79 -2.03
N GLY A 326 -18.46 -11.71 -1.45
CA GLY A 326 -18.26 -11.90 -0.02
C GLY A 326 -18.81 -10.76 0.86
N CYS A 327 -19.04 -9.58 0.28
CA CYS A 327 -19.62 -8.44 0.97
C CYS A 327 -21.15 -8.53 1.02
N GLU A 328 -21.76 -8.97 -0.08
CA GLU A 328 -23.22 -9.12 -0.22
C GLU A 328 -23.75 -10.53 0.10
N ARG A 329 -22.87 -11.49 0.45
CA ARG A 329 -23.20 -12.91 0.72
C ARG A 329 -23.90 -13.58 -0.46
N VAL A 330 -23.40 -13.30 -1.66
CA VAL A 330 -23.97 -13.85 -2.89
C VAL A 330 -23.58 -15.33 -3.03
N PRO A 331 -24.52 -16.26 -3.30
CA PRO A 331 -24.20 -17.68 -3.43
C PRO A 331 -23.15 -17.98 -4.50
N LYS A 332 -22.42 -19.10 -4.34
CA LYS A 332 -21.37 -19.53 -5.28
C LYS A 332 -21.88 -19.83 -6.70
N ARG A 333 -23.13 -20.28 -6.79
CA ARG A 333 -23.83 -20.57 -8.04
C ARG A 333 -25.02 -19.63 -8.13
N ILE A 334 -25.07 -18.84 -9.18
CA ILE A 334 -26.17 -17.92 -9.48
C ILE A 334 -26.61 -18.24 -10.89
N ASN A 335 -27.91 -18.38 -11.12
CA ASN A 335 -28.43 -18.47 -12.47
C ASN A 335 -28.31 -17.09 -13.13
N LYS A 336 -27.86 -17.04 -14.39
CA LYS A 336 -27.70 -15.78 -15.14
C LYS A 336 -28.98 -14.94 -15.21
N ASN A 337 -30.15 -15.57 -15.06
CA ASN A 337 -31.45 -14.89 -15.09
C ASN A 337 -31.94 -14.43 -13.71
N THR A 338 -31.15 -14.62 -12.65
CA THR A 338 -31.54 -14.19 -11.30
C THR A 338 -31.20 -12.73 -11.10
N LEU A 339 -32.22 -11.91 -10.86
CA LEU A 339 -32.04 -10.52 -10.44
C LEU A 339 -31.29 -10.47 -9.09
N PHE A 340 -30.25 -9.66 -9.02
CA PHE A 340 -29.53 -9.35 -7.80
C PHE A 340 -29.84 -7.92 -7.35
N VAL A 341 -30.39 -7.80 -6.15
CA VAL A 341 -30.57 -6.51 -5.46
C VAL A 341 -29.64 -6.46 -4.25
N CYS A 342 -28.81 -5.43 -4.14
CA CYS A 342 -27.90 -5.26 -3.01
C CYS A 342 -28.65 -4.88 -1.72
N LYS A 343 -28.04 -5.11 -0.55
CA LYS A 343 -28.65 -4.86 0.76
C LYS A 343 -29.23 -3.46 0.96
N ASN A 344 -28.66 -2.44 0.33
CA ASN A 344 -29.14 -1.06 0.48
C ASN A 344 -30.51 -0.82 -0.19
N TYR A 345 -30.91 -1.69 -1.13
CA TYR A 345 -32.15 -1.56 -1.89
C TYR A 345 -33.08 -2.77 -1.74
N LYS A 346 -32.77 -3.67 -0.79
CA LYS A 346 -33.61 -4.83 -0.44
C LYS A 346 -34.79 -4.43 0.42
#